data_AF-A0A9X2ZJZ2-F1
#
_entry.id   AF-A0A9X2ZJZ2-F1
#
_cell.length_a   1.000
_cell.length_b   1.000
_cell.length_c   1.000
_cell.angle_alpha   90.00
_cell.angle_beta   90.00
_cell.angle_gamma   90.00
#
_symmetry.space_group_name_H-M   'P 1'
#
loop_
_entity.id
_entity.type
_entity.pdbx_description
1 polymer ?
#
loop_
_entity_poly.entity_id
_entity_poly.type
_entity_poly.pdbx_seq_one_letter_code
_entity_poly.pdbx_strand_id
1 'polypeptide(L)'
;MNKLGFELITIKEVKIEYPFLVEREGFDYFEEWEDQDFFLVANGNVNFEGNFYLDLYEDKEKKWLTNILNLSLKEIDTRRIEGILINGDFSINGTIINAEGDYGPYIYINGDVACQSMLLGGSYVEIKGNVKAKEVVMTSYNHGNFKCEGLIEAPVFIVEDHYTIFAERKNDLFYYNDKTDDFDAKNECEYDEVSGEDIISAELRKHLDNPLIETFEELKRELEFGELILKQNNPPAKNYEYWHKRVLLNYRDLKLVPKEFKTEELCNLALNSSYHALPFIDENLITVEFCDKLVGKDGFAIQVIPDEFITKELCFKAAESGTMLRLIPEEYYSEELILLVFKKGKHQPDINDVPSEFITESLLEEYVKIGKGLWLDKACKENEMDKLSILKKVVDSGIEYLDTVLGNHFSKEIVDYAFSIYGSKNKEEWNKYVQKHNVKFERLGLKY
;
A
#
# COMPACT_ATOMS: atom_id res chain seq x y z
N MET A 1 -37.92 -7.13 -12.52
CA MET A 1 -38.02 -5.74 -12.03
C MET A 1 -36.96 -5.57 -10.96
N ASN A 2 -35.93 -4.78 -11.23
CA ASN A 2 -34.87 -4.49 -10.27
C ASN A 2 -35.48 -3.85 -9.02
N LYS A 3 -35.06 -4.31 -7.83
CA LYS A 3 -35.63 -3.88 -6.55
C LYS A 3 -35.42 -2.39 -6.23
N LEU A 4 -34.56 -1.70 -6.98
CA LEU A 4 -34.07 -0.36 -6.67
C LEU A 4 -34.30 0.67 -7.79
N GLY A 5 -34.99 0.29 -8.88
CA GLY A 5 -35.29 1.20 -9.99
C GLY A 5 -34.11 1.51 -10.91
N PHE A 6 -32.96 0.88 -10.72
CA PHE A 6 -31.83 0.95 -11.65
C PHE A 6 -32.01 0.01 -12.84
N GLU A 7 -31.73 0.52 -14.03
CA GLU A 7 -31.64 -0.24 -15.27
C GLU A 7 -30.23 -0.10 -15.83
N LEU A 8 -29.75 -1.16 -16.48
CA LEU A 8 -28.47 -1.14 -17.14
C LEU A 8 -28.69 -0.74 -18.59
N ILE A 9 -28.21 0.43 -18.98
CA ILE A 9 -28.44 1.05 -20.29
C ILE A 9 -27.08 1.24 -20.97
N THR A 10 -27.00 1.04 -22.28
CA THR A 10 -25.74 1.25 -23.01
C THR A 10 -25.40 2.74 -23.10
N ILE A 11 -24.12 3.10 -23.16
CA ILE A 11 -23.69 4.49 -23.34
C ILE A 11 -24.29 5.10 -24.61
N LYS A 12 -24.45 4.30 -25.67
CA LYS A 12 -25.16 4.74 -26.88
C LYS A 12 -26.58 5.20 -26.60
N GLU A 13 -27.32 4.45 -25.79
CA GLU A 13 -28.69 4.82 -25.39
C GLU A 13 -28.68 6.03 -24.45
N VAL A 14 -27.73 6.11 -23.51
CA VAL A 14 -27.56 7.28 -22.63
C VAL A 14 -27.34 8.56 -23.44
N LYS A 15 -26.48 8.53 -24.46
CA LYS A 15 -26.23 9.68 -25.36
C LYS A 15 -27.49 10.13 -26.11
N ILE A 16 -28.43 9.21 -26.38
CA ILE A 16 -29.70 9.51 -27.07
C ILE A 16 -30.75 10.05 -26.08
N GLU A 17 -30.88 9.42 -24.91
CA GLU A 17 -31.92 9.76 -23.93
C GLU A 17 -31.56 10.99 -23.08
N TYR A 18 -30.28 11.17 -22.78
CA TYR A 18 -29.74 12.24 -21.93
C TYR A 18 -28.62 12.99 -22.66
N PRO A 19 -28.89 13.60 -23.84
CA PRO A 19 -27.86 14.24 -24.66
C PRO A 19 -27.11 15.36 -23.95
N PHE A 20 -27.73 15.97 -22.93
CA PHE A 20 -27.11 17.01 -22.10
C PHE A 20 -25.92 16.49 -21.28
N LEU A 21 -25.82 15.18 -21.01
CA LEU A 21 -24.69 14.61 -20.27
C LEU A 21 -23.40 14.68 -21.08
N VAL A 22 -23.48 14.59 -22.41
CA VAL A 22 -22.31 14.66 -23.31
C VAL A 22 -21.63 16.04 -23.27
N GLU A 23 -22.36 17.07 -22.85
CA GLU A 23 -21.83 18.43 -22.68
C GLU A 23 -21.24 18.66 -21.28
N ARG A 24 -21.34 17.68 -20.37
CA ARG A 24 -20.77 17.76 -19.02
C ARG A 24 -19.29 17.46 -19.07
N GLU A 25 -18.52 18.19 -18.28
CA GLU A 25 -17.07 18.07 -18.21
C GLU A 25 -16.65 16.66 -17.78
N GLY A 26 -17.33 16.06 -16.80
CA GLY A 26 -16.97 14.72 -16.32
C GLY A 26 -17.41 13.55 -17.20
N PHE A 27 -18.23 13.78 -18.23
CA PHE A 27 -18.73 12.71 -19.07
C PHE A 27 -17.66 12.28 -20.08
N ASP A 28 -17.21 11.02 -19.96
CA ASP A 28 -16.14 10.46 -20.80
C ASP A 28 -14.86 11.31 -20.76
N TYR A 29 -14.48 11.76 -19.55
CA TYR A 29 -13.39 12.72 -19.32
C TYR A 29 -12.05 12.31 -19.97
N PHE A 30 -11.79 11.00 -20.05
CA PHE A 30 -10.57 10.44 -20.65
C PHE A 30 -10.76 9.98 -22.12
N GLU A 31 -11.95 10.10 -22.69
CA GLU A 31 -12.31 9.66 -24.05
C GLU A 31 -12.02 8.16 -24.29
N GLU A 32 -12.31 7.31 -23.30
CA GLU A 32 -12.00 5.88 -23.31
C GLU A 32 -13.24 4.98 -23.39
N TRP A 33 -14.43 5.55 -23.31
CA TRP A 33 -15.67 4.77 -23.25
C TRP A 33 -16.13 4.29 -24.62
N GLU A 34 -16.59 3.05 -24.67
CA GLU A 34 -17.19 2.47 -25.87
C GLU A 34 -18.71 2.57 -25.82
N ASP A 35 -19.37 2.74 -26.97
CA ASP A 35 -20.83 2.88 -27.05
C ASP A 35 -21.59 1.66 -26.47
N GLN A 36 -20.94 0.49 -26.41
CA GLN A 36 -21.45 -0.75 -25.81
C GLN A 36 -21.24 -0.86 -24.29
N ASP A 37 -20.43 0.02 -23.69
CA ASP A 37 -20.28 0.08 -22.23
C ASP A 37 -21.60 0.57 -21.61
N PHE A 38 -21.70 0.50 -20.29
CA PHE A 38 -22.98 0.62 -19.60
C PHE A 38 -23.02 1.73 -18.56
N PHE A 39 -24.21 2.27 -18.36
CA PHE A 39 -24.58 3.09 -17.21
C PHE A 39 -25.64 2.38 -16.36
N LEU A 40 -25.58 2.61 -15.06
CA LEU A 40 -26.67 2.33 -14.13
C LEU A 40 -27.60 3.55 -14.07
N VAL A 41 -28.78 3.44 -14.64
CA VAL A 41 -29.72 4.56 -14.78
C VAL A 41 -30.96 4.34 -13.92
N ALA A 42 -31.33 5.33 -13.12
CA ALA A 42 -32.59 5.40 -12.40
C ALA A 42 -33.40 6.62 -12.85
N ASN A 43 -34.59 6.38 -13.41
CA ASN A 43 -35.49 7.41 -13.91
C ASN A 43 -36.51 7.89 -12.86
N GLY A 44 -35.99 8.41 -11.75
CA GLY A 44 -36.76 8.96 -10.65
C GLY A 44 -36.02 8.86 -9.33
N ASN A 45 -36.75 9.07 -8.23
CA ASN A 45 -36.17 9.06 -6.89
C ASN A 45 -35.73 7.64 -6.48
N VAL A 46 -34.54 7.54 -5.91
CA VAL A 46 -33.94 6.29 -5.41
C VAL A 46 -33.93 6.32 -3.89
N ASN A 47 -34.44 5.26 -3.27
CA ASN A 47 -34.31 5.00 -1.84
C ASN A 47 -33.52 3.71 -1.64
N PHE A 48 -32.41 3.77 -0.91
CA PHE A 48 -31.50 2.64 -0.69
C PHE A 48 -31.27 2.37 0.80
N GLU A 49 -31.28 1.10 1.18
CA GLU A 49 -31.04 0.64 2.55
C GLU A 49 -29.63 0.04 2.66
N GLY A 50 -28.80 0.58 3.56
CA GLY A 50 -27.39 0.22 3.74
C GLY A 50 -26.44 1.16 3.01
N ASN A 51 -25.20 0.72 2.81
CA ASN A 51 -24.17 1.49 2.08
C ASN A 51 -24.30 1.30 0.57
N PHE A 52 -23.99 2.35 -0.19
CA PHE A 52 -23.98 2.33 -1.64
C PHE A 52 -22.56 2.59 -2.16
N TYR A 53 -22.03 1.62 -2.89
CA TYR A 53 -20.63 1.64 -3.32
C TYR A 53 -20.54 2.12 -4.76
N LEU A 54 -19.59 3.03 -5.00
CA LEU A 54 -19.24 3.59 -6.29
C LEU A 54 -17.99 2.94 -6.87
N ASP A 55 -17.22 2.19 -6.07
CA ASP A 55 -16.02 1.44 -6.50
C ASP A 55 -16.38 0.21 -7.36
N LEU A 56 -17.13 0.40 -8.45
CA LEU A 56 -17.77 -0.67 -9.24
C LEU A 56 -16.76 -1.62 -9.93
N TYR A 57 -15.49 -1.25 -9.98
CA TYR A 57 -14.43 -2.05 -10.58
C TYR A 57 -13.82 -3.05 -9.59
N GLU A 58 -14.05 -2.88 -8.29
CA GLU A 58 -13.48 -3.72 -7.24
C GLU A 58 -14.23 -5.05 -7.09
N ASP A 59 -13.49 -6.12 -6.80
CA ASP A 59 -14.03 -7.48 -6.74
C ASP A 59 -15.11 -7.67 -5.66
N LYS A 60 -15.00 -6.93 -4.54
CA LYS A 60 -15.96 -6.96 -3.44
C LYS A 60 -17.26 -6.26 -3.83
N GLU A 61 -17.17 -5.11 -4.47
CA GLU A 61 -18.28 -4.27 -4.89
C GLU A 61 -18.99 -4.85 -6.12
N LYS A 62 -18.27 -5.52 -7.04
CA LYS A 62 -18.88 -6.33 -8.10
C LYS A 62 -19.78 -7.43 -7.54
N LYS A 63 -19.35 -8.12 -6.48
CA LYS A 63 -20.19 -9.12 -5.79
C LYS A 63 -21.40 -8.47 -5.14
N TRP A 64 -21.25 -7.30 -4.52
CA TRP A 64 -22.40 -6.53 -4.02
C TRP A 64 -23.40 -6.20 -5.15
N LEU A 65 -22.90 -5.74 -6.29
CA LEU A 65 -23.68 -5.33 -7.45
C LEU A 65 -24.51 -6.47 -8.06
N THR A 66 -24.02 -7.72 -7.98
CA THR A 66 -24.81 -8.91 -8.40
C THR A 66 -26.19 -8.97 -7.71
N ASN A 67 -26.27 -8.58 -6.43
CA ASN A 67 -27.53 -8.58 -5.67
C ASN A 67 -28.43 -7.41 -6.07
N ILE A 68 -27.84 -6.28 -6.45
CA ILE A 68 -28.56 -5.06 -6.85
C ILE A 68 -29.25 -5.26 -8.20
N LEU A 69 -28.52 -5.84 -9.17
CA LEU A 69 -28.99 -6.01 -10.54
C LEU A 69 -29.61 -7.39 -10.81
N ASN A 70 -29.54 -8.30 -9.84
CA ASN A 70 -29.97 -9.69 -9.99
C ASN A 70 -29.32 -10.38 -11.22
N LEU A 71 -27.99 -10.23 -11.31
CA LEU A 71 -27.14 -10.77 -12.37
C LEU A 71 -26.06 -11.67 -11.76
N SER A 72 -25.55 -12.63 -12.51
CA SER A 72 -24.39 -13.42 -12.07
C SER A 72 -23.10 -12.59 -12.09
N LEU A 73 -22.11 -12.96 -11.28
CA LEU A 73 -20.81 -12.29 -11.26
C LEU A 73 -20.15 -12.29 -12.65
N LYS A 74 -20.24 -13.41 -13.38
CA LYS A 74 -19.74 -13.51 -14.75
C LYS A 74 -20.38 -12.48 -15.70
N GLU A 75 -21.66 -12.21 -15.52
CA GLU A 75 -22.36 -11.21 -16.32
C GLU A 75 -21.92 -9.78 -15.94
N ILE A 76 -21.65 -9.51 -14.66
CA ILE A 76 -21.07 -8.24 -14.21
C ILE A 76 -19.66 -8.06 -14.77
N ASP A 77 -18.80 -9.06 -14.67
CA ASP A 77 -17.40 -8.99 -15.14
C ASP A 77 -17.27 -8.72 -16.64
N THR A 78 -18.26 -9.13 -17.43
CA THR A 78 -18.31 -8.87 -18.88
C THR A 78 -18.89 -7.52 -19.25
N ARG A 79 -19.38 -6.74 -18.28
CA ARG A 79 -20.04 -5.46 -18.50
C ARG A 79 -19.22 -4.36 -17.83
N ARG A 80 -18.60 -3.53 -18.66
CA ARG A 80 -17.91 -2.33 -18.22
C ARG A 80 -18.94 -1.26 -17.90
N ILE A 81 -19.10 -0.92 -16.62
CA ILE A 81 -20.07 0.06 -16.12
C ILE A 81 -19.31 1.34 -15.83
N GLU A 82 -19.50 2.35 -16.66
CA GLU A 82 -18.73 3.60 -16.65
C GLU A 82 -19.44 4.76 -15.97
N GLY A 83 -20.73 4.60 -15.67
CA GLY A 83 -21.45 5.66 -14.99
C GLY A 83 -22.70 5.25 -14.24
N ILE A 84 -23.12 6.13 -13.36
CA ILE A 84 -24.39 6.05 -12.62
C ILE A 84 -25.14 7.35 -12.84
N LEU A 85 -26.37 7.24 -13.32
CA LEU A 85 -27.29 8.35 -13.54
C LEU A 85 -28.52 8.18 -12.65
N ILE A 86 -28.78 9.14 -11.77
CA ILE A 86 -30.03 9.21 -11.00
C ILE A 86 -30.76 10.49 -11.43
N ASN A 87 -31.83 10.33 -12.20
CA ASN A 87 -32.67 11.44 -12.64
C ASN A 87 -33.78 11.73 -11.62
N GLY A 88 -33.38 12.06 -10.39
CA GLY A 88 -34.25 12.32 -9.25
C GLY A 88 -33.44 12.45 -7.96
N ASP A 89 -34.14 12.43 -6.82
CA ASP A 89 -33.51 12.49 -5.50
C ASP A 89 -32.89 11.13 -5.12
N PHE A 90 -31.78 11.15 -4.41
CA PHE A 90 -31.11 9.94 -3.90
C PHE A 90 -31.08 9.94 -2.37
N SER A 91 -31.88 9.07 -1.76
CA SER A 91 -31.97 8.92 -0.31
C SER A 91 -31.42 7.56 0.13
N ILE A 92 -30.51 7.57 1.09
CA ILE A 92 -29.85 6.39 1.63
C ILE A 92 -29.66 6.51 3.14
N ASN A 93 -29.81 5.42 3.88
CA ASN A 93 -29.62 5.44 5.34
C ASN A 93 -28.22 4.97 5.81
N GLY A 94 -27.36 4.55 4.89
CA GLY A 94 -25.93 4.32 5.10
C GLY A 94 -25.05 5.31 4.33
N THR A 95 -23.79 4.92 4.11
CA THR A 95 -22.77 5.76 3.48
C THR A 95 -22.72 5.57 1.96
N ILE A 96 -22.54 6.66 1.22
CA ILE A 96 -22.16 6.63 -0.21
C ILE A 96 -20.63 6.59 -0.27
N ILE A 97 -20.06 5.54 -0.86
CA ILE A 97 -18.64 5.20 -0.70
C ILE A 97 -17.96 5.08 -2.07
N ASN A 98 -16.95 5.90 -2.30
CA ASN A 98 -15.89 5.71 -3.28
C ASN A 98 -14.56 5.77 -2.52
N ALA A 99 -14.10 4.63 -2.02
CA ALA A 99 -12.88 4.55 -1.23
C ALA A 99 -11.63 4.56 -2.11
N GLU A 100 -11.74 4.03 -3.33
CA GLU A 100 -10.68 4.11 -4.34
C GLU A 100 -10.42 5.58 -4.69
N GLY A 101 -9.16 6.00 -4.55
CA GLY A 101 -8.74 7.39 -4.76
C GLY A 101 -8.40 7.69 -6.21
N ASP A 102 -7.94 6.69 -6.98
CA ASP A 102 -7.37 6.90 -8.31
C ASP A 102 -8.40 6.92 -9.45
N TYR A 103 -9.51 6.22 -9.29
CA TYR A 103 -10.51 6.05 -10.35
C TYR A 103 -11.91 5.77 -9.80
N GLY A 104 -12.89 5.87 -10.69
CA GLY A 104 -14.28 5.52 -10.41
C GLY A 104 -15.19 5.86 -11.59
N PRO A 105 -16.43 5.34 -11.60
CA PRO A 105 -17.42 5.68 -12.62
C PRO A 105 -17.82 7.16 -12.51
N TYR A 106 -18.33 7.72 -13.61
CA TYR A 106 -18.96 9.04 -13.63
C TYR A 106 -20.35 9.00 -12.98
N ILE A 107 -20.59 9.88 -12.02
CA ILE A 107 -21.84 9.92 -11.26
C ILE A 107 -22.57 11.23 -11.56
N TYR A 108 -23.83 11.14 -11.99
CA TYR A 108 -24.70 12.30 -12.16
C TYR A 108 -26.02 12.10 -11.42
N ILE A 109 -26.33 13.03 -10.50
CA ILE A 109 -27.57 13.06 -9.73
C ILE A 109 -28.31 14.37 -10.01
N ASN A 110 -29.49 14.27 -10.62
CA ASN A 110 -30.31 15.42 -11.03
C ASN A 110 -31.24 15.96 -9.92
N GLY A 111 -30.97 15.64 -8.66
CA GLY A 111 -31.82 15.96 -7.52
C GLY A 111 -31.04 16.10 -6.22
N ASP A 112 -31.76 16.10 -5.10
CA ASP A 112 -31.17 16.20 -3.76
C ASP A 112 -30.62 14.84 -3.31
N VAL A 113 -29.55 14.85 -2.51
CA VAL A 113 -28.97 13.66 -1.88
C VAL A 113 -29.14 13.74 -0.36
N ALA A 114 -29.69 12.68 0.23
CA ALA A 114 -29.77 12.50 1.68
C ALA A 114 -29.08 11.19 2.08
N CYS A 115 -28.08 11.26 2.95
CA CYS A 115 -27.26 10.09 3.33
C CYS A 115 -26.87 10.09 4.82
N GLN A 116 -26.34 8.96 5.32
CA GLN A 116 -25.66 8.95 6.62
C GLN A 116 -24.37 9.78 6.51
N SER A 117 -23.49 9.34 5.61
CA SER A 117 -22.21 9.97 5.31
C SER A 117 -21.90 9.82 3.82
N MET A 118 -20.91 10.54 3.34
CA MET A 118 -20.42 10.47 1.97
C MET A 118 -18.89 10.49 1.99
N LEU A 119 -18.28 9.51 1.34
CA LEU A 119 -16.84 9.44 1.08
C LEU A 119 -16.66 9.40 -0.44
N LEU A 120 -16.03 10.42 -1.01
CA LEU A 120 -15.72 10.49 -2.44
C LEU A 120 -14.21 10.51 -2.67
N GLY A 121 -13.74 9.58 -3.50
CA GLY A 121 -12.36 9.46 -3.96
C GLY A 121 -12.29 9.76 -5.46
N GLY A 122 -11.74 8.83 -6.24
CA GLY A 122 -11.39 9.01 -7.66
C GLY A 122 -12.53 9.19 -8.67
N SER A 123 -13.80 9.02 -8.29
CA SER A 123 -14.94 9.25 -9.18
C SER A 123 -15.09 10.73 -9.54
N TYR A 124 -15.65 10.98 -10.73
CA TYR A 124 -16.19 12.29 -11.07
C TYR A 124 -17.69 12.34 -10.72
N VAL A 125 -18.07 13.15 -9.73
CA VAL A 125 -19.40 13.21 -9.16
C VAL A 125 -20.03 14.59 -9.35
N GLU A 126 -21.19 14.63 -10.01
CA GLU A 126 -22.02 15.83 -10.18
C GLU A 126 -23.37 15.66 -9.48
N ILE A 127 -23.67 16.54 -8.51
CA ILE A 127 -24.95 16.63 -7.82
C ILE A 127 -25.57 17.99 -8.10
N LYS A 128 -26.74 17.98 -8.74
CA LYS A 128 -27.48 19.20 -9.11
C LYS A 128 -28.23 19.84 -7.95
N GLY A 129 -28.67 19.03 -6.98
CA GLY A 129 -29.38 19.49 -5.80
C GLY A 129 -28.47 19.71 -4.60
N ASN A 130 -29.10 19.69 -3.43
CA ASN A 130 -28.44 19.79 -2.13
C ASN A 130 -27.93 18.43 -1.67
N VAL A 131 -26.84 18.43 -0.91
CA VAL A 131 -26.38 17.26 -0.16
C VAL A 131 -26.69 17.46 1.31
N LYS A 132 -27.42 16.52 1.90
CA LYS A 132 -27.68 16.46 3.33
C LYS A 132 -27.12 15.17 3.91
N ALA A 133 -26.01 15.26 4.61
CA ALA A 133 -25.42 14.14 5.34
C ALA A 133 -25.74 14.23 6.84
N LYS A 134 -26.03 13.10 7.47
CA LYS A 134 -26.25 13.01 8.92
C LYS A 134 -24.95 13.24 9.71
N GLU A 135 -23.80 12.84 9.17
CA GLU A 135 -22.51 12.96 9.85
C GLU A 135 -21.45 13.71 9.04
N VAL A 136 -20.90 13.06 8.02
CA VAL A 136 -19.66 13.49 7.37
C VAL A 136 -19.83 13.47 5.86
N VAL A 137 -19.43 14.56 5.22
CA VAL A 137 -19.05 14.56 3.80
C VAL A 137 -17.53 14.68 3.77
N MET A 138 -16.85 13.71 3.17
CA MET A 138 -15.40 13.72 2.99
C MET A 138 -15.10 13.48 1.52
N THR A 139 -14.31 14.36 0.93
CA THR A 139 -13.68 14.14 -0.36
C THR A 139 -12.18 14.06 -0.16
N SER A 140 -11.55 13.07 -0.79
CA SER A 140 -10.17 12.70 -0.50
C SER A 140 -9.42 12.31 -1.76
N TYR A 141 -8.18 12.77 -1.88
CA TYR A 141 -7.23 12.45 -2.94
C TYR A 141 -7.54 13.07 -4.32
N ASN A 142 -6.49 13.51 -5.02
CA ASN A 142 -6.62 14.50 -6.10
C ASN A 142 -6.99 13.94 -7.49
N HIS A 143 -7.24 12.65 -7.64
CA HIS A 143 -7.65 12.09 -8.93
C HIS A 143 -9.17 12.16 -9.16
N GLY A 144 -9.95 12.44 -8.11
CA GLY A 144 -11.40 12.60 -8.17
C GLY A 144 -11.89 14.03 -8.38
N ASN A 145 -13.19 14.16 -8.67
CA ASN A 145 -13.88 15.45 -8.78
C ASN A 145 -15.25 15.39 -8.15
N PHE A 146 -15.61 16.41 -7.38
CA PHE A 146 -16.95 16.52 -6.81
C PHE A 146 -17.51 17.92 -7.02
N LYS A 147 -18.64 18.00 -7.71
CA LYS A 147 -19.37 19.23 -7.98
C LYS A 147 -20.78 19.14 -7.42
N CYS A 148 -21.08 19.98 -6.43
CA CYS A 148 -22.43 20.18 -5.89
C CYS A 148 -22.95 21.56 -6.28
N GLU A 149 -24.00 21.65 -7.08
CA GLU A 149 -24.59 22.95 -7.44
C GLU A 149 -25.46 23.56 -6.34
N GLY A 150 -25.79 22.79 -5.30
CA GLY A 150 -26.59 23.22 -4.15
C GLY A 150 -25.79 23.39 -2.86
N LEU A 151 -26.52 23.32 -1.74
CA LEU A 151 -25.99 23.39 -0.38
C LEU A 151 -25.45 22.02 0.07
N ILE A 152 -24.26 21.97 0.65
CA ILE A 152 -23.77 20.83 1.43
C ILE A 152 -24.06 21.08 2.93
N GLU A 153 -25.08 20.40 3.47
CA GLU A 153 -25.44 20.42 4.89
C GLU A 153 -24.95 19.11 5.56
N ALA A 154 -23.95 19.23 6.44
CA ALA A 154 -23.40 18.10 7.20
C ALA A 154 -22.72 18.59 8.48
N PRO A 155 -22.79 17.89 9.63
CA PRO A 155 -22.03 18.30 10.82
C PRO A 155 -20.53 18.49 10.57
N VAL A 156 -19.92 17.60 9.78
CA VAL A 156 -18.51 17.64 9.40
C VAL A 156 -18.40 17.62 7.86
N PHE A 157 -17.61 18.53 7.30
CA PHE A 157 -17.27 18.51 5.88
C PHE A 157 -15.76 18.70 5.68
N ILE A 158 -15.14 17.74 5.00
CA ILE A 158 -13.69 17.65 4.78
C ILE A 158 -13.43 17.56 3.28
N VAL A 159 -12.57 18.43 2.79
CA VAL A 159 -11.92 18.34 1.47
C VAL A 159 -10.43 18.19 1.75
N GLU A 160 -9.90 17.00 1.45
CA GLU A 160 -8.51 16.62 1.68
C GLU A 160 -7.88 16.28 0.32
N ASP A 161 -6.96 17.12 -0.13
CA ASP A 161 -6.34 17.11 -1.46
C ASP A 161 -7.28 16.70 -2.61
N HIS A 162 -8.52 17.20 -2.65
CA HIS A 162 -9.52 16.76 -3.64
C HIS A 162 -10.13 17.95 -4.41
N TYR A 163 -10.46 17.75 -5.69
CA TYR A 163 -11.12 18.78 -6.49
C TYR A 163 -12.62 18.85 -6.16
N THR A 164 -12.97 19.71 -5.21
CA THR A 164 -14.35 19.87 -4.75
C THR A 164 -14.87 21.29 -4.95
N ILE A 165 -15.99 21.41 -5.66
CA ILE A 165 -16.69 22.67 -5.96
C ILE A 165 -18.12 22.57 -5.44
N PHE A 166 -18.55 23.55 -4.65
CA PHE A 166 -19.91 23.62 -4.13
C PHE A 166 -20.44 25.05 -4.11
N ALA A 167 -21.76 25.24 -4.17
CA ALA A 167 -22.37 26.57 -4.14
C ALA A 167 -22.40 27.17 -2.73
N GLU A 168 -22.87 26.40 -1.76
CA GLU A 168 -22.94 26.79 -0.35
C GLU A 168 -22.63 25.60 0.56
N ARG A 169 -22.24 25.88 1.81
CA ARG A 169 -22.08 24.86 2.86
C ARG A 169 -22.69 25.31 4.18
N LYS A 170 -23.16 24.35 4.97
CA LYS A 170 -23.63 24.55 6.34
C LYS A 170 -23.13 23.40 7.21
N ASN A 171 -22.09 23.68 8.00
CA ASN A 171 -21.42 22.70 8.84
C ASN A 171 -21.28 23.21 10.26
N ASP A 172 -21.91 22.51 11.20
CA ASP A 172 -22.07 23.01 12.58
C ASP A 172 -20.91 22.59 13.51
N LEU A 173 -20.13 21.55 13.15
CA LEU A 173 -19.03 21.06 13.99
C LEU A 173 -17.66 21.34 13.39
N PHE A 174 -17.46 20.99 12.12
CA PHE A 174 -16.13 21.02 11.50
C PHE A 174 -16.21 21.28 10.00
N TYR A 175 -15.29 22.11 9.51
CA TYR A 175 -15.06 22.34 8.09
C TYR A 175 -13.56 22.47 7.83
N TYR A 176 -13.07 21.73 6.83
CA TYR A 176 -11.68 21.76 6.39
C TYR A 176 -11.59 21.62 4.87
N ASN A 177 -10.81 22.48 4.23
CA ASN A 177 -10.49 22.41 2.81
C ASN A 177 -9.06 22.91 2.58
N ASP A 178 -8.13 21.96 2.51
CA ASP A 178 -6.71 22.25 2.27
C ASP A 178 -6.44 22.79 0.87
N LYS A 179 -7.20 22.33 -0.12
CA LYS A 179 -6.97 22.67 -1.54
C LYS A 179 -7.11 24.17 -1.81
N THR A 180 -7.96 24.84 -1.04
CA THR A 180 -8.20 26.29 -1.15
C THR A 180 -7.77 27.06 0.10
N ASP A 181 -7.09 26.42 1.06
CA ASP A 181 -6.77 26.98 2.37
C ASP A 181 -8.01 27.62 3.06
N ASP A 182 -9.20 27.00 2.95
CA ASP A 182 -10.45 27.50 3.54
C ASP A 182 -10.84 26.65 4.76
N PHE A 183 -10.47 27.13 5.95
CA PHE A 183 -10.85 26.56 7.23
C PHE A 183 -10.66 27.56 8.38
N ASP A 184 -11.37 27.34 9.48
CA ASP A 184 -11.09 28.08 10.71
C ASP A 184 -9.74 27.64 11.30
N ALA A 185 -8.97 28.55 11.89
CA ALA A 185 -7.67 28.23 12.51
C ALA A 185 -7.74 27.12 13.59
N LYS A 186 -8.90 26.94 14.25
CA LYS A 186 -9.10 25.84 15.22
C LYS A 186 -9.18 24.46 14.57
N ASN A 187 -9.47 24.41 13.27
CA ASN A 187 -9.66 23.20 12.47
C ASN A 187 -8.39 22.82 11.69
N GLU A 188 -7.33 23.63 11.77
CA GLU A 188 -6.06 23.39 11.08
C GLU A 188 -5.51 22.00 11.43
N CYS A 189 -5.16 21.24 10.40
CA CYS A 189 -4.52 19.93 10.48
C CYS A 189 -3.03 20.09 10.17
N GLU A 190 -2.21 19.16 10.65
CA GLU A 190 -0.74 19.27 10.58
C GLU A 190 -0.15 18.07 9.83
N TYR A 191 0.76 18.33 8.89
CA TYR A 191 1.54 17.28 8.24
C TYR A 191 2.69 16.84 9.16
N ASP A 192 2.75 15.56 9.48
CA ASP A 192 3.88 14.99 10.22
C ASP A 192 4.96 14.50 9.25
N GLU A 193 6.08 15.24 9.16
CA GLU A 193 7.21 14.88 8.29
C GLU A 193 7.84 13.52 8.61
N VAL A 194 7.65 13.01 9.84
CA VAL A 194 8.23 11.73 10.27
C VAL A 194 7.42 10.55 9.74
N SER A 195 6.11 10.54 9.96
CA SER A 195 5.23 9.49 9.42
C SER A 195 4.87 9.71 7.96
N GLY A 196 4.94 10.96 7.48
CA GLY A 196 4.47 11.37 6.17
C GLY A 196 2.94 11.44 6.05
N GLU A 197 2.22 11.52 7.17
CA GLU A 197 0.75 11.52 7.23
C GLU A 197 0.20 12.87 7.73
N ASP A 198 -0.99 13.23 7.26
CA ASP A 198 -1.76 14.38 7.76
C ASP A 198 -2.50 14.02 9.05
N ILE A 199 -2.15 14.73 10.12
CA ILE A 199 -2.70 14.59 11.45
C ILE A 199 -3.93 15.48 11.59
N ILE A 200 -5.08 14.86 11.93
CA ILE A 200 -6.32 15.61 12.09
C ILE A 200 -6.30 16.49 13.36
N SER A 201 -6.89 17.67 13.21
CA SER A 201 -6.94 18.66 14.29
C SER A 201 -7.54 18.10 15.59
N ALA A 202 -7.08 18.63 16.71
CA ALA A 202 -7.68 18.33 18.01
C ALA A 202 -9.16 18.74 18.07
N GLU A 203 -9.61 19.69 17.23
CA GLU A 203 -11.02 20.08 17.15
C GLU A 203 -11.87 18.98 16.51
N LEU A 204 -11.46 18.39 15.39
CA LEU A 204 -12.17 17.27 14.78
C LEU A 204 -12.24 16.07 15.75
N ARG A 205 -11.10 15.72 16.38
CA ARG A 205 -11.01 14.59 17.32
C ARG A 205 -11.97 14.70 18.50
N LYS A 206 -12.33 15.91 18.95
CA LYS A 206 -13.33 16.08 20.03
C LYS A 206 -14.68 15.50 19.64
N HIS A 207 -15.05 15.47 18.37
CA HIS A 207 -16.37 15.07 17.91
C HIS A 207 -16.49 13.59 17.54
N LEU A 208 -15.36 12.91 17.35
CA LEU A 208 -15.30 11.50 16.98
C LEU A 208 -15.71 10.59 18.16
N ASP A 209 -16.35 9.48 17.84
CA ASP A 209 -16.70 8.42 18.80
C ASP A 209 -15.46 7.64 19.26
N ASN A 210 -14.56 7.33 18.32
CA ASN A 210 -13.26 6.73 18.62
C ASN A 210 -12.17 7.82 18.71
N PRO A 211 -11.68 8.16 19.91
CA PRO A 211 -10.66 9.20 20.09
C PRO A 211 -9.26 8.76 19.64
N LEU A 212 -9.08 7.49 19.26
CA LEU A 212 -7.80 6.94 18.77
C LEU A 212 -7.54 7.25 17.29
N ILE A 213 -8.52 7.82 16.58
CA ILE A 213 -8.34 8.28 15.20
C ILE A 213 -7.54 9.57 15.21
N GLU A 214 -6.41 9.57 14.50
CA GLU A 214 -5.43 10.65 14.45
C GLU A 214 -5.13 11.14 13.03
N THR A 215 -5.49 10.38 11.99
CA THR A 215 -5.21 10.75 10.60
C THR A 215 -6.45 10.69 9.70
N PHE A 216 -6.39 11.39 8.56
CA PHE A 216 -7.47 11.32 7.56
C PHE A 216 -7.61 9.91 6.98
N GLU A 217 -6.51 9.19 6.81
CA GLU A 217 -6.51 7.79 6.37
C GLU A 217 -7.28 6.86 7.31
N GLU A 218 -7.12 7.03 8.63
CA GLU A 218 -7.88 6.29 9.63
C GLU A 218 -9.38 6.63 9.60
N LEU A 219 -9.70 7.92 9.46
CA LEU A 219 -11.08 8.40 9.34
C LEU A 219 -11.77 7.85 8.09
N LYS A 220 -11.09 7.90 6.94
CA LYS A 220 -11.53 7.36 5.66
C LYS A 220 -11.88 5.87 5.78
N ARG A 221 -11.04 5.08 6.46
CA ARG A 221 -11.31 3.64 6.70
C ARG A 221 -12.52 3.38 7.60
N GLU A 222 -12.93 4.30 8.47
CA GLU A 222 -14.20 4.14 9.20
C GLU A 222 -15.40 4.44 8.29
N LEU A 223 -15.30 5.47 7.43
CA LEU A 223 -16.32 5.81 6.45
C LEU A 223 -16.52 4.71 5.40
N GLU A 224 -15.44 4.08 4.93
CA GLU A 224 -15.47 2.93 4.02
C GLU A 224 -16.23 1.73 4.61
N PHE A 225 -16.20 1.56 5.93
CA PHE A 225 -16.97 0.52 6.61
C PHE A 225 -18.44 0.93 6.82
N GLY A 226 -18.80 2.17 6.48
CA GLY A 226 -20.14 2.74 6.69
C GLY A 226 -20.46 3.01 8.14
N GLU A 227 -19.43 3.22 8.97
CA GLU A 227 -19.60 3.44 10.41
C GLU A 227 -20.29 4.76 10.70
N LEU A 228 -20.98 4.80 11.84
CA LEU A 228 -21.30 6.07 12.49
C LEU A 228 -20.09 6.49 13.31
N ILE A 229 -19.51 7.65 13.02
CA ILE A 229 -18.22 8.07 13.59
C ILE A 229 -18.33 9.28 14.50
N LEU A 230 -19.47 9.98 14.54
CA LEU A 230 -19.66 11.12 15.45
C LEU A 230 -20.39 10.69 16.72
N LYS A 231 -19.82 11.02 17.87
CA LYS A 231 -20.38 10.70 19.20
C LYS A 231 -21.85 11.16 19.38
N GLN A 232 -22.23 12.28 18.75
CA GLN A 232 -23.59 12.84 18.87
C GLN A 232 -24.67 11.93 18.28
N ASN A 233 -24.28 11.02 17.38
CA ASN A 233 -25.20 10.10 16.73
C ASN A 233 -25.35 8.76 17.47
N ASN A 234 -24.69 8.62 18.63
CA ASN A 234 -24.68 7.42 19.48
C ASN A 234 -24.42 6.13 18.67
N PRO A 235 -23.20 5.97 18.10
CA PRO A 235 -22.85 4.75 17.37
C PRO A 235 -23.06 3.49 18.22
N PRO A 236 -23.39 2.34 17.60
CA PRO A 236 -23.48 1.07 18.33
C PRO A 236 -22.16 0.72 19.01
N ALA A 237 -22.23 0.22 20.26
CA ALA A 237 -21.04 -0.22 20.98
C ALA A 237 -20.36 -1.39 20.24
N LYS A 238 -19.06 -1.24 19.97
CA LYS A 238 -18.21 -2.25 19.31
C LYS A 238 -17.79 -3.31 20.34
N ASN A 239 -17.89 -4.59 19.98
CA ASN A 239 -17.48 -5.71 20.83
C ASN A 239 -16.13 -6.29 20.36
N TYR A 240 -15.62 -7.31 21.07
CA TYR A 240 -14.37 -7.95 20.69
C TYR A 240 -14.40 -8.55 19.28
N GLU A 241 -15.50 -9.20 18.90
CA GLU A 241 -15.65 -9.84 17.58
C GLU A 241 -15.53 -8.82 16.42
N TYR A 242 -16.07 -7.61 16.64
CA TYR A 242 -15.93 -6.49 15.72
C TYR A 242 -14.46 -6.12 15.53
N TRP A 243 -13.73 -5.88 16.63
CA TRP A 243 -12.31 -5.51 16.57
C TRP A 243 -11.44 -6.63 16.01
N HIS A 244 -11.74 -7.88 16.34
CA HIS A 244 -11.10 -9.04 15.76
C HIS A 244 -11.26 -9.06 14.23
N LYS A 245 -12.47 -8.82 13.71
CA LYS A 245 -12.72 -8.74 12.27
C LYS A 245 -11.96 -7.58 11.61
N ARG A 246 -11.93 -6.40 12.23
CA ARG A 246 -11.18 -5.23 11.72
C ARG A 246 -9.70 -5.55 11.58
N VAL A 247 -9.07 -6.01 12.65
CA VAL A 247 -7.64 -6.36 12.68
C VAL A 247 -7.29 -7.52 11.74
N LEU A 248 -8.20 -8.50 11.59
CA LEU A 248 -8.03 -9.60 10.64
C LEU A 248 -7.94 -9.10 9.19
N LEU A 249 -8.74 -8.09 8.83
CA LEU A 249 -8.74 -7.50 7.49
C LEU A 249 -7.53 -6.59 7.28
N ASN A 250 -7.18 -5.79 8.29
CA ASN A 250 -6.04 -4.88 8.23
C ASN A 250 -5.37 -4.77 9.60
N TYR A 251 -4.11 -5.21 9.69
CA TYR A 251 -3.36 -5.17 10.96
C TYR A 251 -3.21 -3.75 11.53
N ARG A 252 -3.26 -2.71 10.68
CA ARG A 252 -3.14 -1.31 11.10
C ARG A 252 -4.30 -0.86 11.98
N ASP A 253 -5.47 -1.50 11.84
CA ASP A 253 -6.64 -1.18 12.66
C ASP A 253 -6.42 -1.55 14.14
N LEU A 254 -5.37 -2.31 14.48
CA LEU A 254 -4.98 -2.53 15.88
C LEU A 254 -4.72 -1.20 16.62
N LYS A 255 -4.24 -0.15 15.93
CA LYS A 255 -4.07 1.19 16.51
C LYS A 255 -5.37 1.75 17.07
N LEU A 256 -6.49 1.50 16.38
CA LEU A 256 -7.82 2.03 16.69
C LEU A 256 -8.59 1.21 17.74
N VAL A 257 -8.04 0.09 18.20
CA VAL A 257 -8.69 -0.80 19.17
C VAL A 257 -8.58 -0.20 20.59
N PRO A 258 -9.68 -0.04 21.33
CA PRO A 258 -9.64 0.37 22.74
C PRO A 258 -8.84 -0.61 23.60
N LYS A 259 -8.17 -0.10 24.65
CA LYS A 259 -7.26 -0.89 25.48
C LYS A 259 -7.90 -2.14 26.07
N GLU A 260 -9.18 -2.07 26.43
CA GLU A 260 -9.94 -3.21 26.97
C GLU A 260 -10.09 -4.39 25.99
N PHE A 261 -9.94 -4.16 24.68
CA PHE A 261 -10.05 -5.18 23.64
C PHE A 261 -8.69 -5.61 23.06
N LYS A 262 -7.58 -4.94 23.40
CA LYS A 262 -6.21 -5.31 22.98
C LYS A 262 -5.69 -6.52 23.77
N THR A 263 -6.31 -7.67 23.56
CA THR A 263 -5.87 -8.94 24.15
C THR A 263 -4.58 -9.43 23.50
N GLU A 264 -3.87 -10.34 24.17
CA GLU A 264 -2.70 -11.03 23.60
C GLU A 264 -3.05 -11.77 22.30
N GLU A 265 -4.25 -12.36 22.22
CA GLU A 265 -4.76 -13.03 21.02
C GLU A 265 -4.88 -12.05 19.84
N LEU A 266 -5.51 -10.89 20.05
CA LEU A 266 -5.72 -9.89 19.00
C LEU A 266 -4.39 -9.26 18.54
N CYS A 267 -3.47 -9.00 19.48
CA CYS A 267 -2.13 -8.51 19.14
C CYS A 267 -1.38 -9.55 18.29
N ASN A 268 -1.40 -10.82 18.70
CA ASN A 268 -0.79 -11.91 17.94
C ASN A 268 -1.42 -12.08 16.55
N LEU A 269 -2.73 -11.85 16.39
CA LEU A 269 -3.39 -11.86 15.10
C LEU A 269 -2.79 -10.81 14.16
N ALA A 270 -2.66 -9.55 14.63
CA ALA A 270 -2.10 -8.46 13.85
C ALA A 270 -0.64 -8.74 13.43
N LEU A 271 0.18 -9.19 14.36
CA LEU A 271 1.60 -9.53 14.12
C LEU A 271 1.79 -10.74 13.20
N ASN A 272 0.84 -11.66 13.23
CA ASN A 272 0.85 -12.78 12.32
C ASN A 272 0.62 -12.34 10.88
N SER A 273 -0.12 -11.25 10.68
CA SER A 273 -0.29 -10.59 9.39
C SER A 273 0.94 -9.77 9.01
N SER A 274 1.45 -8.92 9.91
CA SER A 274 2.64 -8.10 9.66
C SER A 274 3.36 -7.71 10.95
N TYR A 275 4.70 -7.80 10.98
CA TYR A 275 5.49 -7.32 12.12
C TYR A 275 5.36 -5.80 12.33
N HIS A 276 4.94 -5.05 11.30
CA HIS A 276 4.63 -3.62 11.41
C HIS A 276 3.43 -3.31 12.33
N ALA A 277 2.73 -4.32 12.86
CA ALA A 277 1.73 -4.14 13.91
C ALA A 277 2.34 -3.85 15.29
N LEU A 278 3.63 -4.15 15.50
CA LEU A 278 4.29 -4.04 16.81
C LEU A 278 4.17 -2.65 17.47
N PRO A 279 4.32 -1.52 16.74
CA PRO A 279 4.15 -0.19 17.33
C PRO A 279 2.76 0.09 17.92
N PHE A 280 1.75 -0.72 17.59
CA PHE A 280 0.38 -0.55 18.10
C PHE A 280 0.07 -1.39 19.35
N ILE A 281 1.05 -2.18 19.80
CA ILE A 281 0.94 -3.07 20.96
C ILE A 281 1.45 -2.32 22.20
N ASP A 282 0.74 -2.44 23.32
CA ASP A 282 1.20 -1.86 24.59
C ASP A 282 2.58 -2.45 24.96
N GLU A 283 3.52 -1.58 25.32
CA GLU A 283 4.91 -1.93 25.67
C GLU A 283 4.99 -3.04 26.73
N ASN A 284 4.04 -3.08 27.67
CA ASN A 284 3.97 -4.10 28.72
C ASN A 284 3.76 -5.54 28.20
N LEU A 285 3.30 -5.69 26.95
CA LEU A 285 3.11 -6.99 26.29
C LEU A 285 4.35 -7.41 25.48
N ILE A 286 5.28 -6.48 25.25
CA ILE A 286 6.52 -6.75 24.52
C ILE A 286 7.52 -7.37 25.49
N THR A 287 7.94 -8.60 25.18
CA THR A 287 8.90 -9.37 26.01
C THR A 287 10.04 -9.88 25.14
N VAL A 288 11.15 -10.28 25.76
CA VAL A 288 12.29 -10.88 25.04
C VAL A 288 11.85 -12.10 24.22
N GLU A 289 11.09 -13.03 24.82
CA GLU A 289 10.58 -14.23 24.13
C GLU A 289 9.69 -13.86 22.93
N PHE A 290 8.91 -12.81 23.09
CA PHE A 290 8.05 -12.29 22.05
C PHE A 290 8.86 -11.71 20.87
N CYS A 291 9.84 -10.83 21.14
CA CYS A 291 10.76 -10.28 20.12
C CYS A 291 11.50 -11.41 19.40
N ASP A 292 11.97 -12.39 20.17
CA ASP A 292 12.62 -13.59 19.67
C ASP A 292 11.76 -14.36 18.67
N LYS A 293 10.47 -14.55 18.97
CA LYS A 293 9.54 -15.25 18.09
C LYS A 293 9.25 -14.46 16.82
N LEU A 294 9.08 -13.15 16.95
CA LEU A 294 8.78 -12.25 15.84
C LEU A 294 9.94 -12.20 14.83
N VAL A 295 11.16 -11.95 15.32
CA VAL A 295 12.39 -11.97 14.50
C VAL A 295 12.66 -13.36 13.92
N GLY A 296 12.38 -14.42 14.69
CA GLY A 296 12.51 -15.79 14.20
C GLY A 296 11.65 -16.07 12.97
N LYS A 297 10.45 -15.46 12.88
CA LYS A 297 9.55 -15.60 11.72
C LYS A 297 10.00 -14.78 10.51
N ASP A 298 10.47 -13.56 10.72
CA ASP A 298 11.04 -12.71 9.68
C ASP A 298 12.16 -11.83 10.24
N GLY A 299 13.38 -12.00 9.71
CA GLY A 299 14.56 -11.26 10.18
C GLY A 299 14.41 -9.74 10.03
N PHE A 300 13.57 -9.27 9.11
CA PHE A 300 13.25 -7.85 8.95
C PHE A 300 12.47 -7.24 10.12
N ALA A 301 11.84 -8.06 10.97
CA ALA A 301 11.12 -7.57 12.14
C ALA A 301 12.03 -6.83 13.12
N ILE A 302 13.36 -7.04 13.07
CA ILE A 302 14.31 -6.34 13.93
C ILE A 302 14.19 -4.81 13.86
N GLN A 303 13.75 -4.26 12.72
CA GLN A 303 13.61 -2.82 12.50
C GLN A 303 12.49 -2.17 13.33
N VAL A 304 11.54 -2.96 13.85
CA VAL A 304 10.41 -2.46 14.67
C VAL A 304 10.53 -2.88 16.14
N ILE A 305 11.54 -3.67 16.50
CA ILE A 305 11.78 -4.08 17.88
C ILE A 305 12.26 -2.86 18.67
N PRO A 306 11.71 -2.57 19.87
CA PRO A 306 12.21 -1.48 20.71
C PRO A 306 13.68 -1.72 21.09
N ASP A 307 14.47 -0.64 21.09
CA ASP A 307 15.93 -0.68 21.25
C ASP A 307 16.37 -1.45 22.51
N GLU A 308 15.61 -1.36 23.61
CA GLU A 308 15.92 -2.05 24.86
C GLU A 308 15.88 -3.60 24.77
N PHE A 309 15.23 -4.15 23.73
CA PHE A 309 15.19 -5.59 23.46
C PHE A 309 16.19 -6.03 22.38
N ILE A 310 16.85 -5.09 21.68
CA ILE A 310 17.84 -5.42 20.66
C ILE A 310 19.15 -5.83 21.35
N THR A 311 19.39 -7.14 21.33
CA THR A 311 20.58 -7.78 21.89
C THR A 311 21.42 -8.41 20.79
N LYS A 312 22.70 -8.69 21.08
CA LYS A 312 23.57 -9.42 20.17
C LYS A 312 22.93 -10.74 19.71
N GLU A 313 22.35 -11.50 20.64
CA GLU A 313 21.67 -12.77 20.35
C GLU A 313 20.51 -12.59 19.38
N LEU A 314 19.70 -11.54 19.57
CA LEU A 314 18.58 -11.22 18.68
C LEU A 314 19.08 -10.78 17.29
N CYS A 315 20.17 -10.01 17.20
CA CYS A 315 20.77 -9.63 15.92
C CYS A 315 21.26 -10.84 15.11
N PHE A 316 21.89 -11.81 15.78
CA PHE A 316 22.29 -13.06 15.13
C PHE A 316 21.07 -13.85 14.66
N LYS A 317 20.01 -13.91 15.48
CA LYS A 317 18.75 -14.55 15.08
C LYS A 317 18.09 -13.87 13.88
N ALA A 318 18.10 -12.54 13.84
CA ALA A 318 17.60 -11.77 12.69
C ALA A 318 18.39 -12.09 11.42
N ALA A 319 19.72 -12.20 11.54
CA ALA A 319 20.58 -12.63 10.45
C ALA A 319 20.24 -14.06 9.99
N GLU A 320 20.05 -15.02 10.92
CA GLU A 320 19.64 -16.39 10.58
C GLU A 320 18.30 -16.45 9.85
N SER A 321 17.34 -15.62 10.26
CA SER A 321 15.99 -15.50 9.68
C SER A 321 15.92 -14.62 8.42
N GLY A 322 17.07 -14.12 7.94
CA GLY A 322 17.20 -13.34 6.72
C GLY A 322 16.78 -11.88 6.89
N THR A 323 17.77 -11.03 7.20
CA THR A 323 17.63 -9.57 7.34
C THR A 323 18.65 -8.82 6.47
N MET A 324 18.72 -7.49 6.61
CA MET A 324 19.75 -6.64 6.01
C MET A 324 20.68 -6.08 7.07
N LEU A 325 21.96 -5.87 6.72
CA LEU A 325 22.96 -5.41 7.67
C LEU A 325 22.60 -4.04 8.24
N ARG A 326 22.17 -3.10 7.39
CA ARG A 326 21.71 -1.75 7.77
C ARG A 326 20.55 -1.69 8.79
N LEU A 327 19.87 -2.80 9.05
CA LEU A 327 18.78 -2.90 10.04
C LEU A 327 19.28 -3.39 11.40
N ILE A 328 20.54 -3.77 11.51
CA ILE A 328 21.19 -4.19 12.73
C ILE A 328 22.00 -3.00 13.27
N PRO A 329 21.96 -2.71 14.58
CA PRO A 329 22.81 -1.67 15.16
C PRO A 329 24.31 -1.96 14.98
N GLU A 330 25.07 -0.94 14.60
CA GLU A 330 26.50 -1.06 14.27
C GLU A 330 27.34 -1.60 15.43
N GLU A 331 26.94 -1.36 16.69
CA GLU A 331 27.64 -1.87 17.87
C GLU A 331 27.67 -3.41 17.96
N TYR A 332 26.77 -4.10 17.24
CA TYR A 332 26.72 -5.56 17.16
C TYR A 332 27.44 -6.13 15.95
N TYR A 333 27.99 -5.28 15.07
CA TYR A 333 28.71 -5.75 13.90
C TYR A 333 29.94 -6.58 14.27
N SER A 334 30.11 -7.65 13.52
CA SER A 334 31.25 -8.55 13.58
C SER A 334 31.39 -9.24 12.24
N GLU A 335 32.60 -9.70 11.91
CA GLU A 335 32.84 -10.45 10.67
C GLU A 335 31.90 -11.66 10.55
N GLU A 336 31.67 -12.36 11.66
CA GLU A 336 30.74 -13.50 11.73
C GLU A 336 29.30 -13.09 11.39
N LEU A 337 28.79 -12.03 12.02
CA LEU A 337 27.42 -11.55 11.79
C LEU A 337 27.24 -11.06 10.35
N ILE A 338 28.18 -10.29 9.81
CA ILE A 338 28.10 -9.76 8.44
C ILE A 338 28.06 -10.91 7.44
N LEU A 339 28.94 -11.91 7.60
CA LEU A 339 28.93 -13.10 6.76
C LEU A 339 27.62 -13.87 6.88
N LEU A 340 27.06 -13.98 8.08
CA LEU A 340 25.77 -14.64 8.31
C LEU A 340 24.65 -13.92 7.57
N VAL A 341 24.55 -12.59 7.70
CA VAL A 341 23.58 -11.75 6.96
C VAL A 341 23.74 -11.96 5.46
N PHE A 342 24.97 -11.94 4.94
CA PHE A 342 25.21 -12.13 3.51
C PHE A 342 24.77 -13.50 3.01
N LYS A 343 24.98 -14.56 3.81
CA LYS A 343 24.64 -15.94 3.45
C LYS A 343 23.15 -16.25 3.56
N LYS A 344 22.44 -15.58 4.47
CA LYS A 344 21.03 -15.85 4.81
C LYS A 344 20.06 -14.82 4.24
N GLY A 345 20.56 -13.67 3.79
CA GLY A 345 19.76 -12.60 3.22
C GLY A 345 18.89 -13.08 2.06
N LYS A 346 17.65 -12.58 2.01
CA LYS A 346 16.71 -12.82 0.90
C LYS A 346 17.13 -12.07 -0.38
N HIS A 347 18.01 -11.09 -0.25
CA HIS A 347 18.50 -10.24 -1.33
C HIS A 347 20.02 -10.37 -1.47
N GLN A 348 20.54 -9.96 -2.63
CA GLN A 348 21.99 -9.89 -2.82
C GLN A 348 22.60 -8.94 -1.78
N PRO A 349 23.69 -9.32 -1.11
CA PRO A 349 24.35 -8.45 -0.15
C PRO A 349 24.78 -7.13 -0.79
N ASP A 350 24.67 -6.03 -0.05
CA ASP A 350 25.25 -4.75 -0.41
C ASP A 350 26.50 -4.52 0.45
N ILE A 351 27.66 -4.48 -0.21
CA ILE A 351 28.94 -4.25 0.49
C ILE A 351 29.08 -2.80 0.98
N ASN A 352 28.27 -1.87 0.46
CA ASN A 352 28.29 -0.49 0.91
C ASN A 352 27.70 -0.32 2.32
N ASP A 353 26.92 -1.29 2.81
CA ASP A 353 26.38 -1.30 4.18
C ASP A 353 27.44 -1.72 5.22
N VAL A 354 28.62 -2.21 4.77
CA VAL A 354 29.67 -2.73 5.65
C VAL A 354 30.72 -1.63 5.93
N PRO A 355 30.96 -1.27 7.20
CA PRO A 355 32.04 -0.34 7.56
C PRO A 355 33.41 -0.85 7.14
N SER A 356 34.31 0.07 6.76
CA SER A 356 35.60 -0.27 6.13
C SER A 356 36.48 -1.16 7.01
N GLU A 357 36.39 -1.04 8.34
CA GLU A 357 37.11 -1.88 9.29
C GLU A 357 36.74 -3.37 9.21
N PHE A 358 35.57 -3.72 8.66
CA PHE A 358 35.11 -5.09 8.45
C PHE A 358 35.33 -5.59 7.02
N ILE A 359 35.79 -4.72 6.11
CA ILE A 359 36.06 -5.07 4.70
C ILE A 359 37.39 -5.82 4.61
N THR A 360 37.35 -7.14 4.78
CA THR A 360 38.52 -8.04 4.66
C THR A 360 38.56 -8.74 3.31
N GLU A 361 39.74 -9.25 2.91
CA GLU A 361 39.84 -10.12 1.71
C GLU A 361 38.94 -11.36 1.82
N SER A 362 38.78 -11.90 3.04
CA SER A 362 37.92 -13.06 3.31
C SER A 362 36.45 -12.72 3.13
N LEU A 363 36.02 -11.54 3.61
CA LEU A 363 34.65 -11.07 3.41
C LEU A 363 34.36 -10.85 1.92
N LEU A 364 35.27 -10.19 1.19
CA LEU A 364 35.09 -9.94 -0.24
C LEU A 364 35.10 -11.22 -1.07
N GLU A 365 35.88 -12.22 -0.66
CA GLU A 365 35.83 -13.56 -1.25
C GLU A 365 34.44 -14.18 -1.09
N GLU A 366 33.88 -14.21 0.13
CA GLU A 366 32.54 -14.75 0.39
C GLU A 366 31.45 -13.93 -0.32
N TYR A 367 31.58 -12.60 -0.37
CA TYR A 367 30.68 -11.70 -1.08
C TYR A 367 30.53 -12.06 -2.57
N VAL A 368 31.64 -12.41 -3.23
CA VAL A 368 31.66 -12.85 -4.64
C VAL A 368 31.13 -14.27 -4.80
N LYS A 369 31.32 -15.15 -3.81
CA LYS A 369 30.73 -16.50 -3.85
C LYS A 369 29.20 -16.46 -3.78
N ILE A 370 28.64 -15.53 -3.00
CA ILE A 370 27.21 -15.42 -2.73
C ILE A 370 26.45 -14.77 -3.90
N GLY A 371 27.04 -13.82 -4.61
CA GLY A 371 26.35 -13.06 -5.66
C GLY A 371 27.26 -12.42 -6.70
N LYS A 372 26.71 -11.49 -7.47
CA LYS A 372 27.41 -10.86 -8.62
C LYS A 372 28.60 -9.98 -8.24
N GLY A 373 28.81 -9.67 -6.96
CA GLY A 373 29.89 -8.79 -6.52
C GLY A 373 29.84 -7.37 -7.13
N LEU A 374 28.65 -6.78 -7.32
CA LEU A 374 28.45 -5.55 -8.12
C LEU A 374 29.37 -4.39 -7.71
N TRP A 375 29.68 -4.28 -6.42
CA TRP A 375 30.47 -3.20 -5.85
C TRP A 375 31.91 -3.62 -5.51
N LEU A 376 32.37 -4.80 -5.95
CA LEU A 376 33.70 -5.32 -5.64
C LEU A 376 34.82 -4.36 -6.07
N ASP A 377 34.72 -3.76 -7.26
CA ASP A 377 35.72 -2.80 -7.76
C ASP A 377 35.87 -1.59 -6.83
N LYS A 378 34.75 -1.03 -6.38
CA LYS A 378 34.71 0.12 -5.46
C LYS A 378 35.29 -0.29 -4.10
N ALA A 379 34.82 -1.40 -3.53
CA ALA A 379 35.26 -1.89 -2.23
C ALA A 379 36.78 -2.19 -2.20
N CYS A 380 37.32 -2.81 -3.26
CA CYS A 380 38.76 -3.06 -3.37
C CYS A 380 39.56 -1.77 -3.44
N LYS A 381 39.09 -0.79 -4.23
CA LYS A 381 39.78 0.50 -4.42
C LYS A 381 39.81 1.32 -3.13
N GLU A 382 38.69 1.39 -2.41
CA GLU A 382 38.56 2.20 -1.19
C GLU A 382 39.34 1.61 -0.01
N ASN A 383 39.59 0.29 -0.02
CA ASN A 383 40.31 -0.42 1.04
C ASN A 383 41.71 -0.88 0.61
N GLU A 384 42.26 -0.33 -0.49
CA GLU A 384 43.60 -0.62 -0.99
C GLU A 384 43.90 -2.12 -1.25
N MET A 385 42.90 -2.90 -1.66
CA MET A 385 43.00 -4.33 -1.93
C MET A 385 43.10 -4.66 -3.44
N ASP A 386 43.81 -5.74 -3.76
CA ASP A 386 43.90 -6.25 -5.13
C ASP A 386 42.71 -7.15 -5.48
N LYS A 387 41.82 -6.65 -6.35
CA LYS A 387 40.66 -7.39 -6.86
C LYS A 387 41.06 -8.73 -7.47
N LEU A 388 42.15 -8.79 -8.23
CA LEU A 388 42.55 -10.02 -8.91
C LEU A 388 42.91 -11.12 -7.90
N SER A 389 43.61 -10.77 -6.82
CA SER A 389 43.93 -11.68 -5.72
C SER A 389 42.69 -12.23 -5.04
N ILE A 390 41.66 -11.41 -4.79
CA ILE A 390 40.38 -11.86 -4.22
C ILE A 390 39.68 -12.84 -5.18
N LEU A 391 39.57 -12.50 -6.47
CA LEU A 391 38.94 -13.37 -7.46
C LEU A 391 39.66 -14.72 -7.61
N LYS A 392 40.99 -14.74 -7.48
CA LYS A 392 41.76 -16.00 -7.48
C LYS A 392 41.40 -16.88 -6.29
N LYS A 393 41.24 -16.32 -5.09
CA LYS A 393 40.77 -17.09 -3.91
C LYS A 393 39.37 -17.68 -4.11
N VAL A 394 38.47 -16.93 -4.75
CA VAL A 394 37.14 -17.44 -5.12
C VAL A 394 37.26 -18.61 -6.09
N VAL A 395 38.13 -18.51 -7.09
CA VAL A 395 38.42 -19.61 -8.01
C VAL A 395 39.02 -20.80 -7.27
N ASP A 396 39.96 -20.59 -6.34
CA ASP A 396 40.59 -21.66 -5.56
C ASP A 396 39.61 -22.39 -4.64
N SER A 397 38.50 -21.73 -4.27
CA SER A 397 37.49 -22.28 -3.38
C SER A 397 36.60 -23.35 -4.00
N GLY A 398 36.49 -23.41 -5.33
CA GLY A 398 35.62 -24.38 -5.97
C GLY A 398 35.22 -24.02 -7.40
N ILE A 399 35.03 -25.04 -8.23
CA ILE A 399 34.63 -24.87 -9.63
C ILE A 399 33.20 -24.33 -9.75
N GLU A 400 32.36 -24.58 -8.74
CA GLU A 400 30.98 -24.11 -8.65
C GLU A 400 30.86 -22.57 -8.67
N TYR A 401 31.88 -21.84 -8.20
CA TYR A 401 31.90 -20.37 -8.19
C TYR A 401 32.40 -19.75 -9.50
N LEU A 402 32.93 -20.58 -10.41
CA LEU A 402 33.52 -20.11 -11.65
C LEU A 402 32.50 -19.41 -12.55
N ASP A 403 31.24 -19.87 -12.54
CA ASP A 403 30.18 -19.20 -13.30
C ASP A 403 29.96 -17.76 -12.83
N THR A 404 29.97 -17.54 -11.52
CA THR A 404 29.77 -16.21 -10.92
C THR A 404 30.93 -15.28 -11.27
N VAL A 405 32.17 -15.78 -11.17
CA VAL A 405 33.38 -15.02 -11.51
C VAL A 405 33.43 -14.67 -13.00
N LEU A 406 33.26 -15.65 -13.89
CA LEU A 406 33.25 -15.41 -15.34
C LEU A 406 32.01 -14.62 -15.80
N GLY A 407 30.91 -14.74 -15.07
CA GLY A 407 29.67 -14.01 -15.27
C GLY A 407 29.79 -12.51 -15.02
N ASN A 408 30.53 -12.10 -13.99
CA ASN A 408 30.48 -10.71 -13.51
C ASN A 408 31.86 -10.02 -13.48
N HIS A 409 32.96 -10.78 -13.43
CA HIS A 409 34.32 -10.26 -13.29
C HIS A 409 35.28 -10.81 -14.34
N PHE A 410 34.82 -10.94 -15.59
CA PHE A 410 35.56 -11.54 -16.69
C PHE A 410 36.78 -10.69 -17.12
N SER A 411 37.99 -11.24 -16.95
CA SER A 411 39.25 -10.68 -17.46
C SER A 411 40.11 -11.80 -18.04
N LYS A 412 41.15 -11.44 -18.83
CA LYS A 412 42.07 -12.45 -19.37
C LYS A 412 42.81 -13.17 -18.25
N GLU A 413 43.32 -12.41 -17.28
CA GLU A 413 44.12 -12.89 -16.16
C GLU A 413 43.37 -13.90 -15.31
N ILE A 414 42.09 -13.66 -15.00
CA ILE A 414 41.29 -14.59 -14.19
C ILE A 414 40.93 -15.85 -14.96
N VAL A 415 40.72 -15.75 -16.28
CA VAL A 415 40.43 -16.90 -17.14
C VAL A 415 41.67 -17.79 -17.29
N ASP A 416 42.84 -17.20 -17.55
CA ASP A 416 44.13 -17.91 -17.60
C ASP A 416 44.38 -18.66 -16.28
N TYR A 417 44.11 -18.00 -15.15
CA TYR A 417 44.24 -18.60 -13.83
C TYR A 417 43.27 -19.77 -13.62
N ALA A 418 41.97 -19.58 -13.87
CA ALA A 418 40.98 -20.63 -13.71
C ALA A 418 41.23 -21.83 -14.64
N PHE A 419 41.73 -21.60 -15.86
CA PHE A 419 42.14 -22.66 -16.78
C PHE A 419 43.30 -23.48 -16.22
N SER A 420 44.27 -22.83 -15.57
CA SER A 420 45.42 -23.53 -14.95
C SER A 420 44.99 -24.49 -13.83
N ILE A 421 43.93 -24.14 -13.08
CA ILE A 421 43.41 -24.94 -11.97
C ILE A 421 42.49 -26.07 -12.47
N TYR A 422 41.56 -25.76 -13.37
CA TYR A 422 40.47 -26.67 -13.76
C TYR A 422 40.56 -27.21 -15.18
N GLY A 423 41.06 -26.43 -16.13
CA GLY A 423 41.04 -26.75 -17.56
C GLY A 423 41.85 -28.01 -17.92
N SER A 424 42.95 -28.28 -17.20
CA SER A 424 43.77 -29.48 -17.40
C SER A 424 43.21 -30.73 -16.71
N LYS A 425 42.40 -30.56 -15.65
CA LYS A 425 41.90 -31.65 -14.80
C LYS A 425 40.54 -32.18 -15.24
N ASN A 426 39.67 -31.34 -15.79
CA ASN A 426 38.34 -31.74 -16.27
C ASN A 426 37.93 -30.94 -17.54
N LYS A 427 38.43 -31.38 -18.69
CA LYS A 427 38.25 -30.68 -19.97
C LYS A 427 36.79 -30.58 -20.41
N GLU A 428 35.99 -31.60 -20.13
CA GLU A 428 34.57 -31.63 -20.51
C GLU A 428 33.76 -30.62 -19.70
N GLU A 429 34.03 -30.51 -18.39
CA GLU A 429 33.38 -29.54 -17.51
C GLU A 429 33.80 -28.10 -17.82
N TRP A 430 35.09 -27.85 -18.06
CA TRP A 430 35.59 -26.54 -18.48
C TRP A 430 34.93 -26.05 -19.78
N ASN A 431 34.78 -26.93 -20.78
CA ASN A 431 34.16 -26.59 -22.05
C ASN A 431 32.72 -26.07 -21.91
N LYS A 432 31.99 -26.50 -20.88
CA LYS A 432 30.63 -25.98 -20.60
C LYS A 432 30.67 -24.49 -20.24
N TYR A 433 31.65 -24.05 -19.45
CA TYR A 433 31.83 -22.64 -19.09
C TYR A 433 32.27 -21.79 -20.29
N VAL A 434 33.17 -22.32 -21.14
CA VAL A 434 33.59 -21.65 -22.38
C VAL A 434 32.40 -21.45 -23.32
N GLN A 435 31.57 -22.50 -23.52
CA GLN A 435 30.36 -22.39 -24.34
C GLN A 435 29.36 -21.39 -23.75
N LYS A 436 29.10 -21.45 -22.44
CA LYS A 436 28.17 -20.55 -21.76
C LYS A 436 28.57 -19.08 -21.87
N HIS A 437 29.87 -18.78 -21.78
CA HIS A 437 30.40 -17.41 -21.82
C HIS A 437 31.09 -17.07 -23.16
N ASN A 438 30.79 -17.79 -24.25
CA ASN A 438 31.55 -17.73 -25.52
C ASN A 438 31.77 -16.30 -26.04
N VAL A 439 30.73 -15.46 -26.00
CA VAL A 439 30.79 -14.05 -26.44
C VAL A 439 31.90 -13.28 -25.72
N LYS A 440 32.14 -13.56 -24.43
CA LYS A 440 33.20 -12.91 -23.65
C LYS A 440 34.60 -13.42 -24.00
N PHE A 441 34.72 -14.72 -24.26
CA PHE A 441 35.97 -15.34 -24.72
C PHE A 441 36.38 -14.82 -26.11
N GLU A 442 35.44 -14.76 -27.05
CA GLU A 442 35.65 -14.21 -28.39
C GLU A 442 36.06 -12.74 -28.34
N ARG A 443 35.39 -11.92 -27.50
CA ARG A 443 35.72 -10.50 -27.32
C ARG A 443 37.16 -10.27 -26.88
N LEU A 444 37.74 -11.15 -26.06
CA LEU A 444 39.12 -11.06 -25.61
C LEU A 444 40.10 -11.89 -26.47
N GLY A 445 39.63 -12.53 -27.54
CA GLY A 445 40.47 -13.32 -28.45
C GLY A 445 41.08 -14.58 -27.80
N LEU A 446 40.45 -15.11 -26.76
CA LEU A 446 40.96 -16.25 -26.00
C LEU A 446 40.53 -17.57 -26.64
N LYS A 447 41.49 -18.48 -26.90
CA LYS A 447 41.27 -19.80 -27.49
C LYS A 447 41.77 -20.87 -26.51
N TYR A 448 40.86 -21.54 -25.82
CA TYR A 448 41.15 -22.63 -24.88
C TYR A 448 40.60 -23.97 -25.37
#